data_AF-A0A560JVR0-F1
#
_entry.id   AF-A0A560JVR0-F1
#
_cell.length_a   1.000
_cell.length_b   1.000
_cell.length_c   1.000
_cell.angle_alpha   90.00
_cell.angle_beta   90.00
_cell.angle_gamma   90.00
#
_symmetry.space_group_name_H-M   'P 1'
#
loop_
_entity.id
_entity.type
_entity.pdbx_description
1 polymer ?
#
loop_
_entity_poly.entity_id
_entity_poly.type
_entity_poly.pdbx_seq_one_letter_code
_entity_poly.pdbx_strand_id
1 'polypeptide(L)'
;MSVAVLFPPASRRYIFTSIATAVLYVLSIKAISWGQSQLDGPLLWAAILVPVGCIAVQLWATLRLMTQVDEFMRALLARRFIIAACLAFIVASAWGFLETFARVDHLPGYMVYAIFWVAFCIVSPFIRSTR
;
A
#
# COMPACT_ATOMS: atom_id res chain seq x y z
N MET A 1 5.21 -27.39 17.67
CA MET A 1 4.34 -26.19 17.66
C MET A 1 3.74 -26.07 16.26
N SER A 2 2.46 -26.40 16.09
CA SER A 2 1.81 -26.46 14.77
C SER A 2 1.72 -25.08 14.11
N VAL A 3 2.04 -25.03 12.82
CA VAL A 3 2.01 -23.84 11.94
C VAL A 3 0.65 -23.10 11.99
N ALA A 4 -0.41 -23.77 12.44
CA ALA A 4 -1.74 -23.18 12.67
C ALA A 4 -1.77 -22.06 13.73
N VAL A 5 -0.78 -21.96 14.62
CA VAL A 5 -0.73 -20.91 15.67
C VAL A 5 -0.08 -19.61 15.16
N LEU A 6 0.65 -19.64 14.03
CA LEU A 6 1.38 -18.48 13.53
C LEU A 6 0.51 -17.42 12.88
N PHE A 7 -0.70 -17.77 12.42
CA PHE A 7 -1.62 -16.82 11.76
C PHE A 7 -3.08 -17.15 12.11
N PRO A 8 -3.72 -16.40 13.02
CA PRO A 8 -5.17 -16.42 13.17
C PRO A 8 -5.88 -16.35 11.80
N PRO A 9 -7.09 -16.91 11.63
CA PRO A 9 -7.82 -16.88 10.36
C PRO A 9 -7.94 -15.48 9.75
N ALA A 10 -8.06 -14.47 10.64
CA ALA A 10 -7.97 -13.05 10.34
C ALA A 10 -6.69 -12.67 9.59
N SER A 11 -5.53 -13.07 10.10
CA SER A 11 -4.21 -12.81 9.52
C SER A 11 -4.03 -13.52 8.18
N ARG A 12 -4.53 -14.75 8.01
CA ARG A 12 -4.45 -15.47 6.73
C ARG A 12 -5.26 -14.78 5.64
N ARG A 13 -6.48 -14.35 5.94
CA ARG A 13 -7.32 -13.59 5.00
C ARG A 13 -6.68 -12.25 4.66
N TYR A 14 -6.08 -11.57 5.64
CA TYR A 14 -5.35 -10.32 5.41
C TYR A 14 -4.17 -10.54 4.45
N ILE A 15 -3.29 -11.51 4.72
CA ILE A 15 -2.13 -11.82 3.88
C ILE A 15 -2.56 -12.12 2.44
N PHE A 16 -3.57 -12.98 2.26
CA PHE A 16 -4.10 -13.28 0.93
C PHE A 16 -4.63 -12.03 0.23
N THR A 17 -5.41 -11.20 0.94
CA THR A 17 -5.97 -9.95 0.39
C THR A 17 -4.85 -8.99 -0.01
N SER A 18 -3.79 -8.86 0.80
CA SER A 18 -2.64 -8.01 0.51
C SER A 18 -1.84 -8.49 -0.69
N ILE A 19 -1.59 -9.79 -0.80
CA ILE A 19 -0.89 -10.35 -1.97
C ILE A 19 -1.75 -10.16 -3.23
N ALA A 20 -3.04 -10.49 -3.16
CA ALA A 20 -3.96 -10.39 -4.29
C ALA A 20 -4.08 -8.94 -4.80
N THR A 21 -4.29 -7.98 -3.89
CA THR A 21 -4.40 -6.55 -4.25
C THR A 21 -3.08 -5.98 -4.75
N ALA A 22 -1.93 -6.36 -4.18
CA ALA A 22 -0.62 -5.93 -4.67
C ALA A 22 -0.35 -6.43 -6.09
N VAL A 23 -0.61 -7.72 -6.36
CA VAL A 23 -0.45 -8.31 -7.70
C VAL A 23 -1.39 -7.64 -8.69
N LEU A 24 -2.68 -7.50 -8.34
CA LEU A 24 -3.66 -6.87 -9.23
C LEU A 24 -3.35 -5.39 -9.49
N TYR A 25 -2.85 -4.66 -8.49
CA TYR A 25 -2.41 -3.28 -8.64
C TYR A 25 -1.25 -3.16 -9.65
N VAL A 26 -0.22 -3.99 -9.52
CA VAL A 26 0.92 -3.97 -10.47
C VAL A 26 0.49 -4.39 -11.87
N LEU A 27 -0.32 -5.44 -11.98
CA LEU A 27 -0.81 -5.93 -13.28
C LEU A 27 -1.70 -4.91 -13.97
N SER A 28 -2.58 -4.22 -13.24
CA SER A 28 -3.46 -3.20 -13.81
C SER A 28 -2.67 -1.99 -14.33
N ILE A 29 -1.64 -1.53 -13.60
CA ILE A 29 -0.74 -0.48 -14.11
C ILE A 29 -0.05 -0.93 -15.39
N LYS A 30 0.54 -2.14 -15.41
CA LYS A 30 1.18 -2.67 -16.62
C LYS A 30 0.21 -2.79 -17.80
N ALA A 31 -1.01 -3.24 -17.54
CA ALA A 31 -2.03 -3.39 -18.57
C ALA A 31 -2.47 -2.04 -19.15
N ILE A 32 -2.70 -1.04 -18.28
CA ILE A 32 -3.05 0.33 -18.70
C ILE A 32 -1.90 0.95 -19.50
N SER A 33 -0.66 0.83 -19.02
CA SER A 33 0.52 1.37 -19.71
C SER A 33 0.76 0.72 -21.07
N TRP A 34 0.53 -0.59 -21.21
CA TRP A 34 0.67 -1.27 -22.50
C TRP A 34 -0.49 -0.94 -23.46
N GLY A 35 -1.73 -0.92 -22.95
CA GLY A 35 -2.93 -0.67 -23.75
C GLY A 35 -3.24 0.81 -24.00
N GLN A 36 -2.39 1.74 -23.56
CA GLN A 36 -2.72 3.17 -23.49
C GLN A 36 -3.19 3.76 -24.83
N SER A 37 -2.64 3.30 -25.96
CA SER A 37 -3.03 3.79 -27.29
C SER A 37 -4.40 3.30 -27.78
N GLN A 38 -5.03 2.36 -27.07
CA GLN A 38 -6.35 1.78 -27.41
C GLN A 38 -7.41 2.05 -26.35
N LEU A 39 -7.04 2.62 -25.20
CA LEU A 39 -7.95 2.89 -24.09
C LEU A 39 -8.43 4.34 -24.17
N ASP A 40 -9.62 4.53 -24.73
CA ASP A 40 -10.25 5.85 -24.83
C ASP A 40 -11.59 5.93 -24.08
N GLY A 41 -11.91 7.15 -23.65
CA GLY A 41 -13.21 7.49 -23.09
C GLY A 41 -13.58 6.61 -21.88
N PRO A 42 -14.83 6.09 -21.78
CA PRO A 42 -15.32 5.34 -20.63
C PRO A 42 -14.47 4.11 -20.24
N LEU A 43 -13.80 3.47 -21.20
CA LEU A 43 -13.02 2.27 -20.94
C LEU A 43 -11.75 2.57 -20.14
N LEU A 44 -11.10 3.70 -20.42
CA LEU A 44 -9.96 4.17 -19.64
C LEU A 44 -10.35 4.46 -18.18
N TRP A 45 -11.49 5.12 -17.98
CA TRP A 45 -12.02 5.38 -16.63
C TRP A 45 -12.25 4.07 -15.87
N ALA A 46 -12.92 3.09 -16.49
CA ALA A 46 -13.14 1.78 -15.88
C ALA A 46 -11.82 1.06 -15.56
N ALA A 47 -10.82 1.14 -16.44
CA ALA A 47 -9.52 0.56 -16.20
C ALA A 47 -8.80 1.19 -14.99
N ILE A 48 -8.88 2.52 -14.82
CA ILE A 48 -8.29 3.25 -13.68
C ILE A 48 -8.96 2.89 -12.35
N LEU A 49 -10.25 2.54 -12.35
CA LEU A 49 -10.94 2.11 -11.13
C LEU A 49 -10.36 0.82 -10.53
N VAL A 50 -9.71 -0.02 -11.33
CA VAL A 50 -9.12 -1.28 -10.86
C VAL A 50 -7.97 -1.05 -9.85
N PRO A 51 -6.88 -0.31 -10.16
CA PRO A 51 -5.83 -0.03 -9.19
C PRO A 51 -6.33 0.81 -8.01
N VAL A 52 -7.27 1.74 -8.24
CA VAL A 52 -7.88 2.52 -7.15
C VAL A 52 -8.66 1.62 -6.19
N GLY A 53 -9.43 0.66 -6.72
CA GLY A 53 -10.13 -0.35 -5.93
C GLY A 53 -9.18 -1.23 -5.13
N CYS A 54 -8.02 -1.60 -5.70
CA CYS A 54 -6.98 -2.34 -4.98
C CYS A 54 -6.47 -1.57 -3.76
N ILE A 55 -6.22 -0.27 -3.90
CA ILE A 55 -5.81 0.61 -2.80
C ILE A 55 -6.89 0.62 -1.71
N ALA A 56 -8.16 0.84 -2.08
CA ALA A 56 -9.26 0.89 -1.13
C ALA A 56 -9.44 -0.43 -0.37
N VAL A 57 -9.41 -1.57 -1.08
CA VAL A 57 -9.54 -2.91 -0.48
C VAL A 57 -8.38 -3.20 0.46
N GLN A 58 -7.14 -2.85 0.10
CA GLN A 58 -5.98 -3.09 0.94
C GLN A 58 -5.98 -2.22 2.22
N LEU A 59 -6.38 -0.96 2.12
CA LEU A 59 -6.56 -0.08 3.28
C LEU A 59 -7.66 -0.62 4.20
N TRP A 60 -8.82 -0.99 3.65
CA TRP A 60 -9.90 -1.61 4.41
C TRP A 60 -9.46 -2.90 5.10
N ALA A 61 -8.73 -3.78 4.40
CA ALA A 61 -8.22 -5.03 4.95
C ALA A 61 -7.27 -4.79 6.13
N THR A 62 -6.43 -3.75 6.03
CA THR A 62 -5.49 -3.35 7.09
C THR A 62 -6.23 -2.81 8.32
N LEU A 63 -7.20 -1.91 8.13
CA LEU A 63 -8.03 -1.40 9.23
C LEU A 63 -8.87 -2.49 9.86
N ARG A 64 -9.41 -3.42 9.07
CA ARG A 64 -10.13 -4.58 9.57
C ARG A 64 -9.23 -5.54 10.35
N LEU A 65 -7.96 -5.72 9.96
CA LEU A 65 -7.02 -6.50 10.76
C LEU A 65 -6.81 -5.85 12.13
N MET A 66 -6.69 -4.53 12.19
CA MET A 66 -6.52 -3.80 13.45
C MET A 66 -7.69 -4.01 14.43
N THR A 67 -8.91 -4.27 13.96
CA THR A 67 -10.06 -4.57 14.84
C THR A 67 -10.14 -6.03 15.29
N GLN A 68 -9.34 -6.92 14.69
CA GLN A 68 -9.36 -8.36 14.93
C GLN A 68 -8.19 -8.85 15.80
N VAL A 69 -7.17 -8.01 16.00
CA VAL A 69 -6.01 -8.31 16.85
C VAL A 69 -6.20 -7.74 18.25
N ASP A 70 -5.38 -8.20 19.20
CA ASP A 70 -5.35 -7.66 20.56
C ASP A 70 -4.90 -6.19 20.61
N GLU A 71 -5.11 -5.53 21.77
CA GLU A 71 -4.78 -4.12 21.99
C GLU A 71 -3.31 -3.78 21.70
N PHE A 72 -2.39 -4.67 22.10
CA PHE A 72 -0.96 -4.45 21.92
C PHE A 72 -0.59 -4.49 20.44
N MET A 73 -1.05 -5.51 19.72
CA MET A 73 -0.83 -5.66 18.28
C MET A 73 -1.52 -4.56 17.49
N ARG A 74 -2.70 -4.11 17.91
CA ARG A 74 -3.41 -2.98 17.31
C ARG A 74 -2.60 -1.69 17.43
N ALA A 75 -2.15 -1.36 18.64
CA ALA A 75 -1.31 -0.19 18.88
C ALA A 75 0.02 -0.28 18.12
N LEU A 76 0.62 -1.46 18.06
CA LEU A 76 1.87 -1.71 17.32
C LEU A 76 1.69 -1.53 15.81
N LEU A 77 0.61 -2.09 15.23
CA LEU A 77 0.26 -1.91 13.82
C LEU A 77 -0.03 -0.45 13.50
N ALA A 78 -0.79 0.26 14.34
CA ALA A 78 -1.08 1.66 14.17
C ALA A 78 0.20 2.51 14.18
N ARG A 79 1.12 2.27 15.14
CA ARG A 79 2.42 2.95 15.20
C ARG A 79 3.24 2.74 13.93
N ARG A 80 3.35 1.50 13.45
CA ARG A 80 4.06 1.18 12.19
C ARG A 80 3.43 1.88 10.99
N PHE A 81 2.10 1.88 10.92
CA PHE A 81 1.34 2.51 9.85
C PHE A 81 1.54 4.03 9.81
N ILE A 82 1.49 4.69 10.97
CA ILE A 82 1.72 6.14 11.09
C ILE A 82 3.16 6.49 10.70
N ILE A 83 4.16 5.75 11.20
CA ILE A 83 5.57 6.02 10.87
C ILE A 83 5.81 5.82 9.37
N ALA A 84 5.25 4.76 8.78
CA ALA A 84 5.32 4.54 7.33
C ALA A 84 4.66 5.68 6.53
N ALA A 85 3.54 6.22 7.01
CA ALA A 85 2.87 7.36 6.40
C ALA A 85 3.73 8.63 6.47
N CYS A 86 4.35 8.90 7.62
CA CYS A 86 5.29 10.02 7.77
C CYS A 86 6.48 9.89 6.81
N LEU A 87 7.06 8.71 6.67
CA LEU A 87 8.16 8.47 5.72
C LEU A 87 7.70 8.66 4.27
N ALA A 88 6.53 8.14 3.90
CA ALA A 88 5.96 8.32 2.57
C ALA A 88 5.69 9.80 2.27
N PHE A 89 5.18 10.55 3.25
CA PHE A 89 4.97 12.00 3.15
C PHE A 89 6.29 12.73 2.90
N ILE A 90 7.33 12.45 3.69
CA ILE A 90 8.66 13.06 3.52
C ILE A 90 9.20 12.78 2.11
N VAL A 91 9.17 11.53 1.66
CA VAL A 91 9.70 11.13 0.35
C VAL A 91 8.90 11.77 -0.79
N ALA A 92 7.57 11.72 -0.72
CA ALA A 92 6.69 12.29 -1.74
C ALA A 92 6.87 13.82 -1.85
N SER A 93 6.92 14.52 -0.71
CA SER A 93 7.15 15.96 -0.68
C SER A 93 8.55 16.31 -1.19
N ALA A 94 9.59 15.59 -0.75
CA ALA A 94 10.95 15.79 -1.23
C ALA A 94 11.04 15.63 -2.76
N TRP A 95 10.40 14.60 -3.32
CA TRP A 95 10.36 14.42 -4.77
C TRP A 95 9.60 15.55 -5.47
N GLY A 96 8.44 15.97 -4.95
CA GLY A 96 7.68 17.10 -5.50
C GLY A 96 8.48 18.42 -5.49
N PHE A 97 9.27 18.67 -4.45
CA PHE A 97 10.20 19.81 -4.40
C PHE A 97 11.30 19.68 -5.46
N LEU A 98 11.92 18.51 -5.60
CA LEU A 98 12.94 18.27 -6.62
C LEU A 98 12.37 18.46 -8.03
N GLU A 99 11.16 17.96 -8.30
CA GLU A 99 10.50 18.12 -9.59
C GLU A 99 10.24 19.60 -9.91
N THR A 100 9.70 20.33 -8.93
CA THR A 100 9.33 21.74 -9.08
C THR A 100 10.54 22.66 -9.21
N PHE A 101 11.56 22.47 -8.37
CA PHE A 101 12.66 23.43 -8.20
C PHE A 101 14.00 22.96 -8.79
N ALA A 102 14.24 21.65 -8.84
CA ALA A 102 15.47 21.07 -9.40
C ALA A 102 15.29 20.43 -10.79
N ARG A 103 14.07 20.44 -11.33
CA ARG A 103 13.71 19.90 -12.66
C ARG A 103 14.15 18.44 -12.88
N VAL A 104 14.07 17.63 -11.83
CA VAL A 104 14.24 16.17 -11.98
C VAL A 104 13.04 15.57 -12.70
N ASP A 105 13.17 14.33 -13.17
CA ASP A 105 12.12 13.62 -13.89
C ASP A 105 10.82 13.50 -13.08
N HIS A 106 9.69 13.66 -13.77
CA HIS A 106 8.37 13.54 -13.18
C HIS A 106 8.13 12.11 -12.68
N LEU A 107 7.75 11.99 -11.40
CA LEU A 107 7.34 10.72 -10.83
C LEU A 107 5.81 10.71 -10.68
N PRO A 108 5.10 9.73 -11.27
CA PRO A 108 3.66 9.68 -11.18
C PRO A 108 3.18 9.60 -9.72
N GLY A 109 2.23 10.46 -9.34
CA GLY A 109 1.76 10.58 -7.95
C GLY A 109 1.21 9.28 -7.33
N TYR A 110 0.73 8.33 -8.15
CA TYR A 110 0.28 7.03 -7.65
C TYR A 110 1.42 6.19 -7.03
N MET A 111 2.69 6.51 -7.31
CA MET A 111 3.85 5.86 -6.70
C MET A 111 3.95 6.06 -5.18
N VAL A 112 3.31 7.09 -4.63
CA VAL A 112 3.24 7.33 -3.18
C VAL A 112 2.65 6.12 -2.44
N TYR A 113 1.68 5.43 -3.06
CA TYR A 113 1.11 4.20 -2.50
C TYR A 113 2.16 3.08 -2.37
N ALA A 114 3.00 2.89 -3.40
CA ALA A 114 4.07 1.90 -3.36
C ALA A 114 5.15 2.28 -2.33
N ILE A 115 5.55 3.55 -2.30
CA ILE A 115 6.50 4.09 -1.33
C ILE A 115 6.01 3.85 0.10
N PHE A 116 4.72 4.08 0.38
CA PHE A 116 4.12 3.82 1.68
C PHE A 116 4.27 2.36 2.12
N TRP A 117 3.92 1.40 1.26
CA TRP A 117 4.02 -0.02 1.62
C TRP A 117 5.47 -0.50 1.75
N VAL A 118 6.38 0.03 0.94
CA VAL A 118 7.82 -0.22 1.10
C VAL A 118 8.29 0.29 2.46
N ALA A 119 7.93 1.53 2.83
CA ALA A 119 8.24 2.09 4.14
C ALA A 119 7.65 1.23 5.26
N PHE A 120 6.40 0.79 5.13
CA PHE A 120 5.75 -0.09 6.10
C PHE A 120 6.49 -1.41 6.30
N CYS A 121 6.91 -2.06 5.21
CA CYS A 121 7.72 -3.29 5.27
C CYS A 121 9.08 -3.05 5.92
N ILE A 122 9.73 -1.93 5.61
CA ILE A 122 11.03 -1.55 6.18
C ILE A 122 10.91 -1.32 7.69
N VAL A 123 9.92 -0.56 8.16
CA VAL A 123 9.82 -0.18 9.59
C VAL A 123 9.29 -1.31 10.49
N SER A 124 8.49 -2.22 9.93
CA SER A 124 7.87 -3.33 10.67
C SER A 124 8.84 -4.20 11.49
N PRO A 125 10.00 -4.65 10.98
CA PRO A 125 10.95 -5.43 11.77
C PRO A 125 11.66 -4.63 12.87
N PHE A 126 11.77 -3.30 12.76
CA PHE A 126 12.44 -2.46 13.75
C PHE A 126 11.51 -2.04 14.88
N ILE A 127 10.24 -1.78 14.58
CA ILE A 127 9.24 -1.38 15.57
C ILE A 127 8.61 -2.64 16.14
N ARG A 128 9.12 -3.15 17.27
CA ARG A 128 8.60 -4.35 17.95
C ARG A 128 7.87 -4.09 19.27
N SER A 129 7.86 -2.82 19.72
CA SER A 129 7.26 -2.39 20.98
C SER A 129 6.44 -1.12 20.80
N THR A 130 5.50 -0.89 21.70
CA THR A 130 4.70 0.34 21.79
C THR A 130 5.31 1.39 22.72
N ARG A 131 6.35 1.03 23.49
CA ARG A 131 7.11 1.95 24.34
C ARG A 131 8.08 2.82 23.55
#